data_AF-A0A6G7P5Y9-F1
#
_entry.id   AF-A0A6G7P5Y9-F1
#
_cell.length_a   1.000
_cell.length_b   1.000
_cell.length_c   1.000
_cell.angle_alpha   90.00
_cell.angle_beta   90.00
_cell.angle_gamma   90.00
#
_symmetry.space_group_name_H-M   'P 1'
#
loop_
_entity.id
_entity.type
_entity.pdbx_description
1 polymer ?
#
loop_
_entity_poly.entity_id
_entity_poly.type
_entity_poly.pdbx_seq_one_letter_code
_entity_poly.pdbx_strand_id
1 'polypeptide(L)'
;MSRPTALTVAARQAVVRQLIERDPNLSARKIAAEIGVGKDTVRRDLEAIRHEDSQAAPEPAATAPDDAPDGDRLVLVLDEPLRQALAVLRATRARPDTPQENVAAARAAIRATADTIVETQHYRRVGSL
;
A
#
# COMPACT_ATOMS: atom_id res chain seq x y z
N MET A 1 0.05 -19.31 33.76
CA MET A 1 0.68 -19.35 32.43
C MET A 1 -0.41 -19.21 31.37
N SER A 2 -0.65 -18.00 30.88
CA SER A 2 -1.72 -17.73 29.90
C SER A 2 -1.25 -18.10 28.50
N ARG A 3 -1.97 -19.02 27.85
CA ARG A 3 -1.74 -19.41 26.46
C ARG A 3 -2.00 -18.19 25.56
N PRO A 4 -1.11 -17.85 24.61
CA PRO A 4 -1.38 -16.75 23.69
C PRO A 4 -2.59 -17.10 22.84
N THR A 5 -3.53 -16.16 22.77
CA THR A 5 -4.71 -16.19 21.89
C THR A 5 -4.25 -16.64 20.51
N ALA A 6 -4.81 -17.74 20.00
CA ALA A 6 -4.45 -18.28 18.70
C ALA A 6 -4.79 -17.23 17.64
N LEU A 7 -3.80 -16.42 17.25
CA LEU A 7 -3.92 -15.48 16.13
C LEU A 7 -4.40 -16.29 14.93
N THR A 8 -5.55 -15.89 14.37
CA THR A 8 -6.06 -16.48 13.15
C THR A 8 -5.02 -16.31 12.05
N VAL A 9 -5.02 -17.20 11.06
CA VAL A 9 -4.04 -17.18 9.96
C VAL A 9 -4.02 -15.80 9.27
N ALA A 10 -5.20 -15.24 9.01
CA ALA A 10 -5.34 -13.90 8.41
C ALA A 10 -4.79 -12.78 9.30
N ALA A 11 -5.05 -12.80 10.62
CA ALA A 11 -4.52 -11.81 11.55
C ALA A 11 -2.99 -11.88 11.61
N ARG A 12 -2.42 -13.09 11.59
CA ARG A 12 -0.96 -13.30 11.58
C ARG A 12 -0.33 -12.81 10.28
N GLN A 13 -0.93 -13.11 9.13
CA GLN A 13 -0.47 -12.62 7.83
C GLN A 13 -0.50 -11.10 7.73
N ALA A 14 -1.54 -10.44 8.27
CA ALA A 14 -1.63 -8.98 8.32
C ALA A 14 -0.49 -8.35 9.15
N VAL A 15 -0.16 -8.94 10.30
CA VAL A 15 0.96 -8.47 11.13
C VAL A 15 2.31 -8.72 10.45
N VAL A 16 2.49 -9.87 9.81
CA VAL A 16 3.70 -10.16 9.02
C VAL A 16 3.87 -9.14 7.88
N ARG A 17 2.79 -8.79 7.16
CA ARG A 17 2.81 -7.79 6.09
C ARG A 17 3.21 -6.41 6.62
N GLN A 18 2.62 -5.95 7.72
CA GLN A 18 2.97 -4.67 8.34
C GLN A 18 4.44 -4.59 8.79
N LEU A 19 5.01 -5.69 9.29
CA LEU A 19 6.43 -5.71 9.71
C LEU A 19 7.38 -5.59 8.52
N ILE A 20 7.05 -6.19 7.38
CA ILE A 20 7.86 -6.10 6.15
C ILE A 20 7.72 -4.73 5.50
N GLU A 21 6.52 -4.12 5.51
CA GLU A 21 6.31 -2.76 5.03
C GLU A 21 7.14 -1.74 5.84
N ARG A 22 7.27 -1.97 7.14
CA ARG A 22 8.04 -1.10 8.04
C ARG A 22 9.55 -1.27 7.89
N ASP A 23 10.02 -2.49 7.63
CA ASP A 23 11.43 -2.80 7.42
C ASP A 23 11.55 -3.94 6.39
N PRO A 24 11.85 -3.62 5.11
CA PRO A 24 11.89 -4.64 4.06
C PRO A 24 13.07 -5.62 4.21
N ASN A 25 14.05 -5.34 5.08
CA ASN A 25 15.19 -6.21 5.34
C ASN A 25 15.01 -7.10 6.58
N LEU A 26 13.81 -7.10 7.18
CA LEU A 26 13.53 -7.86 8.40
C LEU A 26 13.52 -9.37 8.11
N SER A 27 14.44 -10.10 8.73
CA SER A 27 14.54 -11.56 8.54
C SER A 27 13.32 -12.29 9.14
N ALA A 28 12.90 -13.38 8.50
CA ALA A 28 11.81 -14.24 8.99
C ALA A 28 12.02 -14.75 10.43
N ARG A 29 13.26 -14.87 10.89
CA ARG A 29 13.60 -15.25 12.27
C ARG A 29 13.22 -14.16 13.27
N LYS A 30 13.38 -12.90 12.90
CA LYS A 30 13.08 -11.75 13.75
C LYS A 30 11.57 -11.46 13.75
N ILE A 31 10.90 -11.61 12.61
CA ILE A 31 9.42 -11.60 12.51
C ILE A 31 8.80 -12.68 13.40
N ALA A 32 9.35 -13.90 13.36
CA ALA A 32 8.89 -15.01 14.19
C ALA A 32 9.03 -14.72 15.70
N ALA A 33 10.14 -14.10 16.12
CA ALA A 33 10.36 -13.70 17.50
C ALA A 33 9.41 -12.58 17.95
N GLU A 34 9.07 -11.66 17.06
CA GLU A 34 8.22 -10.50 17.34
C GLU A 34 6.73 -10.87 17.44
N ILE A 35 6.27 -11.83 16.63
CA ILE A 35 4.88 -12.31 16.63
C ILE A 35 4.71 -13.52 17.58
N GLY A 36 5.80 -14.12 18.06
CA GLY A 36 5.77 -15.28 18.96
C GLY A 36 5.33 -16.58 18.27
N VAL A 37 5.67 -16.75 17.00
CA VAL A 37 5.31 -17.92 16.18
C VAL A 37 6.54 -18.62 15.63
N GLY A 38 6.39 -19.88 15.21
CA GLY A 38 7.48 -20.65 14.62
C GLY A 38 7.96 -20.05 13.28
N LYS A 39 9.27 -20.13 13.02
CA LYS A 39 9.89 -19.69 11.76
C LYS A 39 9.23 -20.31 10.54
N ASP A 40 8.85 -21.59 10.62
CA ASP A 40 8.18 -22.31 9.52
C ASP A 40 6.78 -21.78 9.25
N THR A 41 6.07 -21.31 10.29
CA THR A 41 4.76 -20.67 10.15
C THR A 41 4.90 -19.33 9.41
N VAL A 42 5.86 -18.51 9.81
CA VAL A 42 6.16 -17.24 9.12
C VAL A 42 6.54 -17.47 7.67
N ARG A 43 7.35 -18.50 7.39
CA ARG A 43 7.73 -18.84 6.01
C ARG A 43 6.51 -19.21 5.15
N ARG A 44 5.59 -20.03 5.66
CA ARG A 44 4.34 -20.35 4.96
C ARG A 44 3.46 -19.12 4.76
N ASP A 45 3.37 -18.25 5.75
CA ASP A 45 2.58 -17.01 5.63
C ASP A 45 3.17 -16.07 4.58
N LEU A 46 4.51 -15.95 4.51
CA LEU A 46 5.21 -15.18 3.47
C LEU A 46 5.01 -15.76 2.07
N GLU A 47 5.05 -17.09 1.93
CA GLU A 47 4.76 -17.78 0.68
C GLU A 47 3.30 -17.56 0.26
N ALA A 48 2.35 -17.65 1.19
CA ALA A 48 0.93 -17.40 0.93
C ALA A 48 0.65 -15.94 0.49
N ILE A 49 1.27 -14.96 1.15
CA ILE A 49 1.16 -13.54 0.78
C ILE A 49 1.65 -13.31 -0.65
N ARG A 50 2.79 -13.90 -1.03
CA ARG A 50 3.33 -13.82 -2.40
C ARG A 50 2.43 -14.48 -3.45
N HIS A 51 1.78 -15.58 -3.09
CA HIS A 51 0.84 -16.30 -3.97
C HIS A 51 -0.49 -15.54 -4.13
N GLU A 52 -0.99 -14.88 -3.09
CA GLU A 52 -2.17 -14.01 -3.16
C GLU A 52 -1.93 -12.82 -4.11
N ASP A 53 -0.75 -12.19 -4.02
CA ASP A 53 -0.35 -11.12 -4.95
C ASP A 53 -0.25 -11.62 -6.41
N SER A 54 0.01 -12.92 -6.61
CA SER A 54 0.10 -13.54 -7.94
C SER A 54 -1.24 -14.07 -8.49
N GLN A 55 -2.27 -14.24 -7.65
CA GLN A 55 -3.58 -14.79 -8.06
C GLN A 55 -4.71 -13.76 -8.10
N ALA A 56 -4.47 -12.50 -7.73
CA ALA A 56 -5.43 -11.39 -7.86
C ALA A 56 -5.62 -10.89 -9.32
N ALA A 57 -5.51 -11.79 -10.30
CA ALA A 57 -5.91 -11.53 -11.67
C ALA A 57 -7.02 -12.54 -12.08
N PRO A 58 -8.29 -12.18 -11.94
CA PRO A 58 -9.32 -12.65 -12.83
C PRO A 58 -9.50 -11.62 -13.95
N GLU A 59 -9.25 -12.04 -15.19
CA GLU A 59 -9.78 -11.33 -16.37
C GLU A 59 -11.30 -11.17 -16.23
N PRO A 60 -11.84 -10.05 -16.71
CA PRO A 60 -12.59 -10.17 -17.95
C PRO A 60 -12.17 -9.13 -19.00
N ALA A 61 -12.19 -9.61 -20.24
CA ALA A 61 -11.93 -8.91 -21.47
C ALA A 61 -12.48 -7.46 -21.54
N ALA A 62 -11.60 -6.50 -21.85
CA ALA A 62 -11.84 -5.44 -22.84
C ALA A 62 -10.57 -4.55 -23.02
N THR A 63 -9.89 -4.76 -24.15
CA THR A 63 -9.13 -3.76 -24.93
C THR A 63 -8.09 -2.87 -24.24
N ALA A 64 -6.82 -3.27 -24.38
CA ALA A 64 -5.69 -2.52 -24.97
C ALA A 64 -4.38 -2.84 -24.22
N PRO A 65 -3.32 -3.30 -24.91
CA PRO A 65 -2.03 -3.56 -24.28
C PRO A 65 -1.29 -2.23 -24.11
N ASP A 66 -1.01 -1.83 -22.87
CA ASP A 66 -0.03 -0.80 -22.60
C ASP A 66 1.13 -1.47 -21.86
N ASP A 67 2.07 -1.98 -22.67
CA ASP A 67 3.37 -2.52 -22.27
C ASP A 67 4.17 -1.41 -21.56
N ALA A 68 4.03 -1.34 -20.23
CA ALA A 68 4.98 -0.65 -19.38
C ALA A 68 5.43 -1.61 -18.26
N PRO A 69 6.73 -1.73 -17.96
CA PRO A 69 7.22 -2.64 -16.95
C PRO A 69 6.56 -2.34 -15.59
N ASP A 70 5.88 -3.34 -15.05
CA ASP A 70 5.02 -3.32 -13.85
C ASP A 70 5.69 -2.89 -12.53
N GLY A 71 6.97 -2.48 -12.56
CA GLY A 71 7.75 -2.14 -11.36
C GLY A 71 7.52 -0.72 -10.81
N ASP A 72 7.10 0.23 -11.64
CA ASP A 72 7.05 1.66 -11.28
C ASP A 72 5.63 2.23 -11.12
N ARG A 73 4.59 1.38 -11.22
CA ARG A 73 3.19 1.82 -11.17
C ARG A 73 2.65 1.74 -9.74
N LEU A 74 2.45 2.90 -9.13
CA LEU A 74 1.74 3.01 -7.84
C LEU A 74 0.23 3.01 -8.06
N VAL A 75 -0.47 2.04 -7.45
CA VAL A 75 -1.94 1.96 -7.46
C VAL A 75 -2.49 2.52 -6.17
N LEU A 76 -3.25 3.62 -6.27
CA LEU A 76 -3.92 4.22 -5.11
C LEU A 76 -5.28 3.55 -4.89
N VAL A 77 -5.41 2.85 -3.78
CA VAL A 77 -6.69 2.27 -3.37
C VAL A 77 -7.54 3.37 -2.73
N LEU A 78 -8.64 3.73 -3.39
CA LEU A 78 -9.60 4.69 -2.88
C LEU A 78 -10.66 3.97 -2.05
N ASP A 79 -11.01 4.55 -0.90
CA ASP A 79 -12.15 4.08 -0.11
C ASP A 79 -13.49 4.34 -0.83
N GLU A 80 -14.56 3.71 -0.33
CA GLU A 80 -15.89 3.82 -0.95
C GLU A 80 -16.42 5.27 -0.97
N PRO A 81 -16.34 6.07 0.12
CA PRO A 81 -16.78 7.46 0.10
C PRO A 81 -16.05 8.31 -0.95
N LEU A 82 -14.73 8.19 -1.06
CA LEU A 82 -13.93 8.97 -2.00
C LEU A 82 -14.18 8.56 -3.45
N ARG A 83 -14.41 7.25 -3.67
CA ARG A 83 -14.79 6.71 -4.98
C ARG A 83 -16.13 7.27 -5.45
N GLN A 84 -17.12 7.34 -4.56
CA GLN A 84 -18.43 7.94 -4.85
C GLN A 84 -18.31 9.43 -5.17
N ALA A 85 -17.53 10.19 -4.38
CA ALA A 85 -17.31 11.61 -4.62
C ALA A 85 -16.67 11.86 -5.99
N LEU A 86 -15.67 11.05 -6.38
CA LEU A 86 -15.05 11.12 -7.70
C LEU A 86 -16.01 10.74 -8.82
N ALA A 87 -16.90 9.76 -8.62
CA ALA A 87 -17.90 9.40 -9.60
C ALA A 87 -18.86 10.57 -9.89
N VAL A 88 -19.32 11.28 -8.85
CA VAL A 88 -20.16 12.49 -9.00
C VAL A 88 -19.40 13.62 -9.70
N LEU A 89 -18.12 13.82 -9.35
CA LEU A 89 -17.27 14.84 -9.99
C LEU A 89 -17.02 14.54 -11.48
N ARG A 90 -16.84 13.27 -11.84
CA ARG A 90 -16.70 12.84 -13.24
C ARG A 90 -18.00 12.99 -14.02
N ALA A 91 -19.14 12.70 -13.39
CA ALA A 91 -20.45 12.90 -13.99
C ALA A 91 -20.68 14.39 -14.35
N THR A 92 -20.14 15.32 -13.57
CA THR A 92 -20.24 16.77 -13.86
C THR A 92 -19.23 17.27 -14.90
N ARG A 93 -18.07 16.62 -15.06
CA ARG A 93 -17.06 16.96 -16.08
C ARG A 93 -17.26 16.32 -17.45
N ALA A 94 -18.21 15.38 -17.58
CA ALA A 94 -18.59 14.69 -18.81
C ALA A 94 -17.44 13.98 -19.58
N ARG A 95 -16.27 13.81 -18.97
CA ARG A 95 -15.16 13.04 -19.53
C ARG A 95 -14.39 12.31 -18.43
N PRO A 96 -13.91 11.08 -18.69
CA PRO A 96 -12.99 10.41 -17.78
C PRO A 96 -11.65 11.15 -17.74
N ASP A 97 -10.96 11.06 -16.60
CA ASP A 97 -9.60 11.59 -16.47
C ASP A 97 -8.65 10.81 -17.37
N THR A 98 -7.82 11.52 -18.14
CA THR A 98 -6.79 10.88 -18.95
C THR A 98 -5.64 10.36 -18.06
N PRO A 99 -4.89 9.33 -18.48
CA PRO A 99 -3.71 8.88 -17.75
C PRO A 99 -2.72 10.02 -17.46
N GLN A 100 -2.54 10.94 -18.41
CA GLN A 100 -1.65 12.09 -18.27
C GLN A 100 -2.16 13.09 -17.21
N GLU A 101 -3.45 13.38 -17.16
CA GLU A 101 -4.06 14.24 -16.13
C GLU A 101 -3.92 13.60 -14.74
N ASN A 102 -4.12 12.29 -14.62
CA ASN A 102 -3.93 11.55 -13.36
C ASN A 102 -2.48 11.61 -12.88
N VAL A 103 -1.51 11.42 -13.77
CA VAL A 103 -0.08 11.53 -13.42
C VAL A 103 0.28 12.96 -13.02
N ALA A 104 -0.23 13.97 -13.74
CA ALA A 104 -0.01 15.37 -13.40
C ALA A 104 -0.60 15.72 -12.03
N ALA A 105 -1.82 15.27 -11.74
CA ALA A 105 -2.48 15.47 -10.45
C ALA A 105 -1.70 14.77 -9.31
N ALA A 106 -1.26 13.52 -9.52
CA ALA A 106 -0.47 12.79 -8.55
C ALA A 106 0.87 13.49 -8.26
N ARG A 107 1.60 13.93 -9.30
CA ARG A 107 2.85 14.69 -9.13
C ARG A 107 2.64 16.00 -8.38
N ALA A 108 1.56 16.72 -8.68
CA ALA A 108 1.22 17.96 -7.99
C ALA A 108 0.93 17.72 -6.50
N ALA A 109 0.16 16.68 -6.18
CA ALA A 109 -0.14 16.31 -4.80
C ALA A 109 1.12 15.91 -4.00
N ILE A 110 2.01 15.12 -4.62
CA ILE A 110 3.30 14.73 -4.01
C ILE A 110 4.16 15.97 -3.72
N ARG A 111 4.27 16.88 -4.69
CA ARG A 111 5.04 18.13 -4.52
C ARG A 111 4.46 18.99 -3.40
N ALA A 112 3.16 19.23 -3.39
CA ALA A 112 2.51 20.03 -2.34
C ALA A 112 2.71 19.43 -0.94
N THR A 113 2.66 18.09 -0.83
CA THR A 113 2.92 17.40 0.43
C THR A 113 4.39 17.54 0.84
N ALA A 114 5.32 17.38 -0.10
CA ALA A 114 6.75 17.57 0.16
C ALA A 114 7.07 19.00 0.62
N ASP A 115 6.49 20.00 -0.05
CA ASP A 115 6.66 21.41 0.33
C ASP A 115 6.15 21.67 1.75
N THR A 116 4.98 21.13 2.09
CA THR A 116 4.40 21.22 3.45
C THR A 116 5.31 20.57 4.51
N ILE A 117 5.89 19.40 4.21
CA ILE A 117 6.81 18.70 5.12
C ILE A 117 8.09 19.52 5.30
N VAL A 118 8.67 20.04 4.22
CA VAL A 118 9.90 20.86 4.27
C VAL A 118 9.66 22.11 5.09
N GLU A 119 8.54 22.81 4.87
CA GLU A 119 8.16 23.99 5.63
C GLU A 119 7.98 23.66 7.12
N THR A 120 7.27 22.59 7.46
CA THR A 120 7.06 22.15 8.85
C THR A 120 8.37 21.80 9.54
N GLN A 121 9.30 21.15 8.84
CA GLN A 121 10.63 20.83 9.37
C GLN A 121 11.47 22.08 9.60
N HIS A 122 11.38 23.06 8.70
CA HIS A 122 12.08 24.33 8.84
C HIS A 122 11.60 25.09 10.09
N TYR A 123 10.28 25.18 10.31
CA TYR A 123 9.73 25.80 11.53
C TYR A 123 10.17 25.07 12.82
N ARG A 124 10.20 23.73 12.82
CA ARG A 124 10.69 22.97 13.99
C ARG A 124 12.18 23.20 14.28
N ARG A 125 12.99 23.47 13.26
CA ARG A 125 14.43 23.72 13.42
C ARG A 125 14.74 25.13 13.88
N VAL A 126 13.94 26.12 13.44
CA VAL A 126 14.15 27.54 13.76
C VAL A 126 13.44 27.94 15.06
N GLY A 127 12.32 27.33 15.43
CA GLY A 127 11.59 27.59 16.68
C GLY A 127 12.14 26.90 17.93
N SER A 128 13.34 26.32 17.86
CA SER A 128 14.05 25.66 18.99
C SER A 128 15.22 26.50 19.52
N LEU A 129 15.30 27.79 19.18
CA LEU A 129 16.22 28.78 19.72
C LEU A 129 15.43 29.84 20.49
#